data_AF-A0A2V6GV52-F1
#
_entry.id   AF-A0A2V6GV52-F1
#
_cell.length_a   1.000
_cell.length_b   1.000
_cell.length_c   1.000
_cell.angle_alpha   90.00
_cell.angle_beta   90.00
_cell.angle_gamma   90.00
#
_symmetry.space_group_name_H-M   'P 1'
#
loop_
_entity.id
_entity.type
_entity.pdbx_description
1 polymer ?
#
loop_
_entity_poly.entity_id
_entity_poly.type
_entity_poly.pdbx_seq_one_letter_code
_entity_poly.pdbx_strand_id
1 'polypeptide(L)'
;MKLRSTIAFLLIAVAVCAEELPRKTKSPRESYPNVDVIYDSVTTPHGERLRTIITKPRNAKGKLPVIFVAGWLSCDSVEAPADT
;
A
#
# COMPACT_ATOMS: atom_id res chain seq x y z
N MET A 1 -17.88 -37.05 -9.95
CA MET A 1 -16.80 -36.36 -10.71
C MET A 1 -17.01 -34.84 -10.92
N LYS A 2 -17.99 -34.17 -10.28
CA LYS A 2 -18.24 -32.72 -10.49
C LYS A 2 -17.96 -31.82 -9.27
N LEU A 3 -17.69 -32.37 -8.08
CA LEU A 3 -17.55 -31.58 -6.84
C LEU A 3 -16.11 -31.20 -6.50
N ARG A 4 -15.11 -31.93 -7.02
CA ARG A 4 -13.68 -31.68 -6.73
C ARG A 4 -13.08 -30.56 -7.57
N SER A 5 -13.69 -30.24 -8.71
CA SER A 5 -13.15 -29.23 -9.65
C SER A 5 -13.43 -27.79 -9.20
N THR A 6 -14.48 -27.57 -8.42
CA THR A 6 -14.86 -26.22 -7.94
C THR A 6 -13.97 -25.76 -6.77
N ILE A 7 -13.47 -26.70 -5.96
CA ILE A 7 -12.61 -26.40 -4.80
C ILE A 7 -11.21 -25.96 -5.26
N ALA A 8 -10.71 -26.52 -6.36
CA ALA A 8 -9.39 -26.16 -6.90
C ALA A 8 -9.34 -24.72 -7.47
N PHE A 9 -10.45 -24.21 -8.00
CA PHE A 9 -10.49 -22.85 -8.57
C PHE A 9 -10.57 -21.75 -7.51
N LEU A 10 -11.08 -22.04 -6.31
CA LEU A 10 -11.19 -21.06 -5.23
C LEU A 10 -9.85 -20.82 -4.48
N LEU A 11 -8.90 -21.76 -4.58
CA LEU A 11 -7.60 -21.67 -3.88
C LEU A 11 -6.58 -20.79 -4.61
N ILE A 12 -6.78 -20.46 -5.89
CA ILE A 12 -5.82 -19.70 -6.70
C ILE A 12 -6.03 -18.18 -6.62
N ALA A 13 -7.18 -17.72 -6.11
CA ALA A 13 -7.51 -16.29 -6.06
C ALA A 13 -6.90 -15.52 -4.86
N VAL A 14 -6.17 -16.18 -3.96
CA VAL A 14 -5.87 -15.63 -2.62
C VAL A 14 -4.46 -15.01 -2.50
N ALA A 15 -3.56 -15.15 -3.48
CA ALA A 15 -2.13 -14.86 -3.27
C ALA A 15 -1.56 -13.67 -4.06
N VAL A 16 -2.38 -12.72 -4.54
CA VAL A 16 -1.87 -11.43 -5.04
C VAL A 16 -2.39 -10.29 -4.17
N CYS A 17 -2.30 -10.44 -2.85
CA CYS A 17 -2.15 -9.28 -2.00
C CYS A 17 -0.69 -8.87 -2.13
N ALA A 18 -0.43 -7.74 -2.78
CA ALA A 18 0.93 -7.23 -2.89
C ALA A 18 1.53 -7.14 -1.48
N GLU A 19 2.64 -7.84 -1.24
CA GLU A 19 3.29 -7.87 0.06
C GLU A 19 3.61 -6.43 0.49
N GLU A 20 3.30 -6.09 1.75
CA GLU A 20 3.56 -4.75 2.27
C GLU A 20 5.06 -4.46 2.13
N LEU A 21 5.41 -3.26 1.64
CA LEU A 21 6.81 -2.89 1.52
C LEU A 21 7.47 -2.91 2.91
N PRO A 22 8.73 -3.37 3.04
CA PRO A 22 9.39 -3.57 4.32
C PRO A 22 9.25 -2.38 5.27
N ARG A 23 8.94 -2.70 6.53
CA ARG A 23 8.66 -1.73 7.59
C ARG A 23 9.26 -2.22 8.90
N LYS A 24 9.66 -1.29 9.77
CA LYS A 24 9.96 -1.61 11.15
C LYS A 24 8.70 -2.12 11.85
N THR A 25 8.65 -3.42 12.11
CA THR A 25 7.44 -4.23 12.43
C THR A 25 6.67 -3.83 13.70
N LYS A 26 7.13 -2.84 14.47
CA LYS A 26 6.54 -2.45 15.77
C LYS A 26 6.11 -0.97 15.86
N SER A 27 6.34 -0.16 14.83
CA SER A 27 5.91 1.24 14.85
C SER A 27 4.48 1.37 14.30
N PRO A 28 3.56 2.05 15.01
CA PRO A 28 2.24 2.33 14.46
C PRO A 28 2.35 3.24 13.24
N ARG A 29 1.40 3.10 12.31
CA ARG A 29 1.23 4.03 11.18
C ARG A 29 0.86 5.42 11.69
N GLU A 30 1.26 6.45 10.97
CA GLU A 30 0.84 7.81 11.28
C GLU A 30 -0.70 7.94 11.22
N SER A 31 -1.26 8.79 12.07
CA SER A 31 -2.71 8.99 12.16
C SER A 31 -3.02 10.44 12.50
N TYR A 32 -4.02 10.99 11.85
CA TYR A 32 -4.47 12.37 12.04
C TYR A 32 -6.01 12.40 12.22
N PRO A 33 -6.55 13.32 13.05
CA PRO A 33 -7.99 13.48 13.18
C PRO A 33 -8.66 13.79 11.83
N ASN A 34 -9.79 13.13 11.55
CA ASN A 34 -10.59 13.32 10.32
C ASN A 34 -9.86 13.05 9.00
N VAL A 35 -8.73 12.34 9.03
CA VAL A 35 -7.98 11.94 7.84
C VAL A 35 -7.87 10.43 7.80
N ASP A 36 -8.00 9.86 6.62
CA ASP A 36 -7.61 8.49 6.33
C ASP A 36 -6.18 8.55 5.76
N VAL A 37 -5.26 7.85 6.42
CA VAL A 37 -3.88 7.69 5.95
C VAL A 37 -3.75 6.30 5.35
N ILE A 38 -3.52 6.26 4.05
CA ILE A 38 -3.46 5.03 3.26
C ILE A 38 -2.01 4.81 2.84
N TYR A 39 -1.42 3.71 3.30
CA TYR A 39 -0.13 3.22 2.82
C TYR A 39 -0.39 2.20 1.72
N ASP A 40 0.16 2.45 0.53
CA ASP A 40 -0.03 1.61 -0.64
C ASP A 40 1.25 1.62 -1.50
N SER A 41 1.17 1.12 -2.73
CA SER A 41 2.25 1.14 -3.70
C SER A 41 1.74 1.33 -5.13
N VAL A 42 2.58 1.94 -5.98
CA VAL A 42 2.41 1.94 -7.43
C VAL A 42 3.55 1.16 -8.06
N THR A 43 3.28 0.48 -9.18
CA THR A 43 4.31 -0.20 -9.97
C THR A 43 4.72 0.69 -11.14
N THR A 44 6.02 0.90 -11.32
CA THR A 44 6.57 1.65 -12.46
C THR A 44 6.45 0.81 -13.75
N PRO A 45 6.64 1.42 -14.94
CA PRO A 45 6.72 0.66 -16.19
C PRO A 45 7.85 -0.39 -16.23
N HIS A 46 8.90 -0.22 -15.41
CA HIS A 46 10.02 -1.16 -15.32
C HIS A 46 9.83 -2.24 -14.25
N GLY A 47 8.72 -2.19 -13.51
CA GLY A 47 8.33 -3.21 -12.53
C GLY A 47 8.76 -2.91 -11.09
N GLU A 48 9.41 -1.79 -10.82
CA GLU A 48 9.70 -1.39 -9.43
C GLU A 48 8.42 -1.01 -8.70
N ARG A 49 8.31 -1.39 -7.43
CA ARG A 49 7.21 -0.98 -6.56
C ARG A 49 7.64 0.21 -5.72
N LEU A 50 6.95 1.33 -5.88
CA LEU A 50 7.18 2.56 -5.14
C LEU A 50 6.08 2.73 -4.08
N ARG A 51 6.48 3.06 -2.85
CA ARG A 51 5.55 3.36 -1.75
C ARG A 51 4.76 4.62 -2.05
N THR A 52 3.47 4.59 -1.77
CA THR A 52 2.62 5.79 -1.72
C THR A 52 2.05 5.94 -0.31
N ILE A 53 1.99 7.19 0.15
CA ILE A 53 1.32 7.57 1.40
C ILE A 53 0.28 8.62 1.01
N ILE A 54 -0.98 8.25 1.12
CA ILE A 54 -2.10 9.07 0.65
C ILE A 54 -2.89 9.52 1.86
N THR A 55 -2.94 10.83 2.09
CA THR A 55 -3.81 11.44 3.09
C THR A 55 -5.08 11.96 2.42
N LYS A 56 -6.24 11.52 2.88
CA LYS A 56 -7.53 11.98 2.36
C LYS A 56 -8.45 12.42 3.52
N PRO A 57 -9.20 13.53 3.40
CA PRO A 57 -10.25 13.84 4.36
C PRO A 57 -11.28 12.71 4.45
N ARG A 58 -11.56 12.26 5.66
CA ARG A 58 -12.52 11.18 5.92
C ARG A 58 -13.91 11.59 5.43
N ASN A 59 -14.64 10.64 4.86
CA ASN A 59 -16.01 10.83 4.35
C ASN A 59 -16.17 11.85 3.21
N ALA A 60 -15.08 12.36 2.63
CA ALA A 60 -15.16 13.24 1.47
C ALA A 60 -15.69 12.48 0.23
N LYS A 61 -16.71 13.07 -0.42
CA LYS A 61 -17.41 12.52 -1.58
C LYS A 61 -16.99 13.24 -2.86
N GLY A 62 -17.04 12.53 -3.99
CA GLY A 62 -16.68 13.08 -5.29
C GLY A 62 -15.17 13.19 -5.53
N LYS A 63 -14.80 13.88 -6.61
CA LYS A 63 -13.40 14.15 -6.96
C LYS A 63 -12.85 15.25 -6.06
N LEU A 64 -11.61 15.09 -5.60
CA LEU A 64 -10.91 16.07 -4.78
C LEU A 64 -9.69 16.62 -5.53
N PRO A 65 -9.28 17.87 -5.30
CA PRO A 65 -7.96 18.32 -5.71
C PRO A 65 -6.89 17.49 -5.00
N VAL A 66 -5.77 17.25 -5.68
CA VAL A 66 -4.66 16.45 -5.17
C VAL A 66 -3.39 17.27 -5.23
N ILE A 67 -2.62 17.20 -4.15
CA ILE A 67 -1.24 17.70 -4.11
C ILE A 67 -0.34 16.49 -4.22
N PHE A 68 0.49 16.44 -5.26
CA PHE A 68 1.52 15.42 -5.40
C PHE A 68 2.81 15.96 -4.80
N VAL A 69 3.29 15.30 -3.75
CA VAL A 69 4.55 15.64 -3.09
C VAL A 69 5.60 14.61 -3.47
N ALA A 70 6.62 15.04 -4.18
CA ALA A 70 7.79 14.22 -4.47
C ALA A 70 8.89 14.55 -3.44
N GLY A 71 9.43 13.53 -2.79
CA GLY A 71 10.62 13.68 -1.95
C GLY A 71 11.82 14.14 -2.78
N TRP A 72 12.63 15.04 -2.22
CA TRP A 72 13.93 15.40 -2.79
C TRP A 72 15.02 14.42 -2.32
N LEU A 73 16.27 14.67 -2.71
CA LEU A 73 17.44 13.90 -2.30
C LEU A 73 17.41 13.58 -0.80
N SER A 74 17.45 12.29 -0.47
CA SER A 74 17.46 11.72 0.90
C SER A 74 16.17 11.88 1.72
N CYS A 75 15.10 12.43 1.16
CA CYS A 75 13.78 12.50 1.81
C CYS A 75 12.89 11.33 1.39
N ASP A 76 13.42 10.10 1.49
CA ASP A 76 12.66 8.92 1.13
C ASP A 76 11.66 8.53 2.23
N SER A 77 10.59 7.85 1.80
CA SER A 77 9.65 7.21 2.71
C SER A 77 10.08 5.78 3.05
N VAL A 78 11.30 5.37 2.66
CA VAL A 78 11.80 4.01 2.81
C VAL A 78 12.15 3.79 4.28
N GLU A 79 11.74 2.63 4.80
CA GLU A 79 12.13 2.26 6.16
C GLU A 79 13.31 1.31 6.07
N ALA A 80 14.32 1.55 6.91
CA ALA A 80 15.45 0.67 7.04
C ALA A 80 14.99 -0.72 7.57
N PRO A 81 15.58 -1.83 7.11
CA PRO A 81 15.35 -3.15 7.68
C PRO A 81 15.55 -3.18 9.21
N ALA A 82 15.00 -4.19 9.88
CA ALA A 82 15.12 -4.29 11.34
C ALA A 82 16.57 -4.51 11.83
N ASP A 83 17.42 -4.96 10.92
CA ASP A 83 18.77 -5.50 11.08
C ASP A 83 19.86 -4.62 10.43
N THR A 84 19.48 -3.42 9.96
CA THR A 84 20.41 -2.31 9.68
C THR A 84 20.49 -1.36 10.86
#